data_AF-K2ECB7-F1
#
_entry.id   AF-K2ECB7-F1
#
_cell.length_a   1.000
_cell.length_b   1.000
_cell.length_c   1.000
_cell.angle_alpha   90.00
_cell.angle_beta   90.00
_cell.angle_gamma   90.00
#
_symmetry.space_group_name_H-M   'P 1'
#
loop_
_entity.id
_entity.type
_entity.pdbx_description
1 polymer ?
#
loop_
_entity_poly.entity_id
_entity_poly.type
_entity_poly.pdbx_seq_one_letter_code
_entity_poly.pdbx_strand_id
1 'polypeptide(L)' 'MTKNVGKISQIIGVVVDVQFNDQLPAIYNALEVKRPSGEVLTLEVQQHLGSNVVRTISMNTTDGL' A
#
# COMPACT_ATOMS: atom_id res chain seq x y z
N MET A 1 -5.91 -14.83 -12.66
CA MET A 1 -5.00 -14.20 -11.68
C MET A 1 -5.80 -13.13 -10.95
N THR A 2 -6.43 -13.47 -9.84
CA THR A 2 -7.20 -12.53 -9.02
C THR A 2 -6.22 -11.52 -8.42
N LYS A 3 -6.37 -10.23 -8.72
CA LYS A 3 -5.51 -9.21 -8.12
C LYS A 3 -5.93 -9.05 -6.66
N ASN A 4 -4.98 -9.21 -5.74
CA ASN A 4 -5.19 -8.93 -4.33
C ASN A 4 -5.20 -7.40 -4.13
N VAL A 5 -6.39 -6.83 -3.95
CA VAL A 5 -6.58 -5.36 -3.89
C VAL A 5 -6.79 -4.94 -2.43
N GLY A 6 -5.94 -4.03 -1.96
CA GLY A 6 -6.09 -3.37 -0.67
C GLY A 6 -6.70 -1.97 -0.81
N LYS A 7 -7.17 -1.42 0.31
CA LYS A 7 -7.66 -0.05 0.44
C LYS A 7 -6.74 0.73 1.37
N ILE A 8 -6.33 1.93 0.97
CA ILE A 8 -5.56 2.83 1.84
C ILE A 8 -6.44 3.24 3.03
N SER A 9 -5.95 2.99 4.24
CA SER A 9 -6.63 3.37 5.49
C SER A 9 -6.10 4.68 6.07
N GLN A 10 -4.79 4.94 5.93
CA GLN A 10 -4.15 6.12 6.49
C GLN A 10 -2.86 6.47 5.72
N ILE A 11 -2.55 7.77 5.65
CA ILE A 11 -1.31 8.31 5.07
C ILE A 11 -0.67 9.26 6.09
N ILE A 12 0.59 9.03 6.42
CA ILE A 12 1.40 9.90 7.29
C ILE A 12 2.75 10.14 6.61
N GLY A 13 2.86 11.23 5.85
CA GLY A 13 4.01 11.46 4.99
C GLY A 13 4.18 10.27 4.03
N VAL A 14 5.39 9.72 3.95
CA VAL A 14 5.69 8.55 3.10
C VAL A 14 5.18 7.22 3.64
N VAL A 15 4.63 7.18 4.86
CA VAL A 15 4.09 5.97 5.47
C VAL A 15 2.63 5.82 5.09
N VAL A 16 2.27 4.69 4.48
CA VAL A 16 0.91 4.40 4.03
C VAL A 16 0.45 3.08 4.63
N ASP A 17 -0.64 3.12 5.39
CA ASP A 17 -1.28 1.93 5.93
C ASP A 17 -2.36 1.47 4.93
N VAL A 18 -2.33 0.18 4.58
CA VAL A 18 -3.22 -0.43 3.58
C VAL A 18 -3.92 -1.63 4.20
N GLN A 19 -5.25 -1.64 4.15
CA GLN A 19 -6.07 -2.74 4.61
C GLN A 19 -6.42 -3.68 3.46
N PHE A 20 -6.22 -4.97 3.67
CA PHE A 20 -6.59 -6.04 2.75
C PHE A 20 -7.79 -6.82 3.30
N ASN A 21 -8.67 -7.29 2.42
CA ASN A 21 -9.80 -8.14 2.84
C ASN A 21 -9.48 -9.63 2.70
N ASP A 22 -8.59 -9.96 1.76
CA ASP A 22 -8.21 -11.34 1.46
C ASP A 22 -6.84 -11.66 2.08
N GLN A 23 -5.83 -11.95 1.26
CA GLN A 23 -4.49 -12.30 1.72
C GLN A 23 -3.70 -11.05 2.09
N LEU A 24 -3.00 -11.08 3.22
CA LEU A 24 -2.01 -10.04 3.51
C LEU A 24 -0.76 -10.27 2.66
N PRO A 25 -0.29 -9.25 1.92
CA PRO A 25 1.02 -9.32 1.26
C PRO A 25 2.14 -9.54 2.28
N ALA A 26 3.17 -10.29 1.90
CA ALA A 26 4.34 -10.51 2.75
C ALA A 26 5.12 -9.20 2.97
N ILE A 27 5.92 -9.16 4.05
CA ILE A 27 6.89 -8.08 4.25
C ILE A 27 7.87 -8.08 3.07
N TYR A 28 8.26 -6.89 2.63
CA TYR A 28 9.05 -6.59 1.43
C TYR A 28 8.35 -6.83 0.08
N ASN A 29 7.05 -7.16 0.06
CA ASN A 29 6.29 -7.13 -1.18
C ASN A 29 6.01 -5.69 -1.61
N ALA A 30 6.07 -5.46 -2.92
CA ALA A 30 5.64 -4.23 -3.55
C ALA A 30 4.11 -4.20 -3.78
N LEU A 31 3.50 -3.07 -3.51
CA LEU A 31 2.14 -2.70 -3.89
C LEU A 31 2.20 -1.57 -4.90
N GLU A 32 1.34 -1.61 -5.90
CA GLU A 32 1.25 -0.57 -6.93
C GLU A 32 -0.06 0.19 -6.78
N VAL A 33 0.03 1.52 -6.68
CA VAL A 33 -1.13 2.41 -6.69
C VAL A 33 -1.11 3.21 -7.99
N LYS A 34 -2.15 3.02 -8.82
CA LYS A 34 -2.34 3.80 -10.04
C LYS A 34 -2.98 5.14 -9.71
N ARG A 35 -2.25 6.22 -9.94
CA ARG A 35 -2.78 7.59 -9.76
C ARG A 35 -3.65 8.00 -10.95
N PRO A 36 -4.57 8.96 -10.75
CA PRO A 36 -5.33 9.55 -11.86
C PRO A 36 -4.46 10.17 -12.96
N SER A 37 -3.25 10.61 -12.62
CA SER A 37 -2.25 11.13 -13.56
C SER A 37 -1.67 10.06 -14.51
N GLY A 38 -1.92 8.78 -14.25
CA GLY A 38 -1.31 7.65 -14.97
C GLY A 38 0.02 7.18 -14.38
N GLU A 39 0.57 7.89 -13.40
CA GLU A 39 1.78 7.45 -12.67
C GLU A 39 1.46 6.26 -11.75
N VAL A 40 2.41 5.33 -11.65
CA VAL A 40 2.35 4.22 -10.70
C VAL A 40 3.22 4.56 -9.50
N LEU A 41 2.59 4.65 -8.33
CA LEU A 41 3.28 4.77 -7.07
C LEU A 41 3.57 3.37 -6.50
N THR A 42 4.83 3.10 -6.22
CA THR A 42 5.24 1.86 -5.56
C THR A 42 5.30 2.05 -4.04
N LEU A 43 4.63 1.18 -3.31
CA LEU A 43 4.69 1.07 -1.85
C LEU A 43 5.35 -0.26 -1.50
N GLU A 44 6.24 -0.29 -0.51
CA GLU A 44 6.83 -1.54 -0.01
C GLU A 44 6.32 -1.86 1.38
N VAL A 45 5.83 -3.08 1.59
CA VAL A 45 5.36 -3.54 2.89
C VAL A 45 6.52 -3.68 3.87
N GLN A 46 6.43 -2.98 5.00
CA GLN A 46 7.47 -3.02 6.04
C GLN A 46 7.05 -3.84 7.27
N GLN A 47 5.76 -3.86 7.59
CA GLN A 47 5.26 -4.57 8.77
C GLN A 47 3.77 -4.88 8.64
N HIS A 48 3.33 -5.89 9.37
CA HIS A 48 1.91 -6.20 9.57
C HIS A 48 1.46 -5.55 10.88
N LEU A 49 0.39 -4.75 10.85
CA LEU A 49 -0.16 -4.08 12.02
C LEU A 49 -1.27 -4.90 12.72
N GLY A 50 -1.66 -6.03 12.13
CA GLY A 50 -2.86 -6.78 12.54
C GLY A 50 -4.14 -6.22 11.88
N SER A 51 -5.29 -6.82 12.16
CA SER A 51 -6.60 -6.40 11.60
C SER A 51 -6.63 -6.30 10.06
N ASN A 52 -5.87 -7.18 9.41
CA ASN A 52 -5.61 -7.19 7.98
C ASN A 52 -4.99 -5.89 7.40
N VAL A 53 -4.28 -5.13 8.23
CA VAL A 53 -3.58 -3.91 7.84
C VAL A 53 -2.08 -4.19 7.73
N VAL A 54 -1.49 -3.75 6.62
CA VAL A 54 -0.05 -3.67 6.43
C VAL A 54 0.38 -2.20 6.44
N ARG A 55 1.53 -1.92 7.04
CA ARG A 55 2.18 -0.62 6.91
C ARG A 55 3.24 -0.69 5.84
N THR A 56 3.17 0.28 4.96
CA THR A 56 4.04 0.38 3.79
C THR A 56 4.80 1.70 3.79
N ILE A 57 5.93 1.72 3.10
CA ILE A 57 6.68 2.94 2.80
C ILE A 57 6.61 3.21 1.31
N SER A 58 6.24 4.44 0.95
CA SER A 58 6.20 4.91 -0.41
C SER A 58 7.61 5.19 -0.95
N MET A 59 7.88 4.73 -2.18
CA MET A 59 9.14 4.99 -2.88
C MET A 59 9.17 6.35 -3.58
N ASN A 60 8.04 7.06 -3.62
CA ASN A 60 7.92 8.43 -4.13
C ASN A 60 7.04 9.28 -3.20
N THR A 61 6.86 10.58 -3.49
CA THR A 61 5.92 11.43 -2.76
C THR A 61 4.52 10.79 -2.73
N THR A 62 3.79 10.91 -1.63
CA THR A 62 2.39 10.47 -1.46
C THR A 62 1.38 11.57 -1.78
N ASP A 63 1.84 12.73 -2.26
CA ASP A 63 0.96 13.85 -2.58
C ASP A 63 -0.04 13.46 -3.67
N GLY A 64 -1.31 13.79 -3.45
CA GLY A 64 -2.40 13.51 -4.39
C GLY A 64 -3.00 12.09 -4.30
N LEU A 65 -2.65 11.32 -3.26
CA LEU A 65 -3.38 10.11 -2.85
C LEU A 65 -4.65 10.42 -2.05
#